data_AF-A0A9D2EYB6-F1
#
_entry.id   AF-A0A9D2EYB6-F1
#
_cell.length_a   1.000
_cell.length_b   1.000
_cell.length_c   1.000
_cell.angle_alpha   90.00
_cell.angle_beta   90.00
_cell.angle_gamma   90.00
#
_symmetry.space_group_name_H-M   'P 1'
#
loop_
_entity.id
_entity.type
_entity.pdbx_description
1 polymer ?
#
loop_
_entity_poly.entity_id
_entity_poly.type
_entity_poly.pdbx_seq_one_letter_code
_entity_poly.pdbx_strand_id
1 'polypeptide(L)'
;MVSFRHGSEVRGRNEVAGAREESGSFNPDARIGRSSVEVSEGASAFSPDKRVEVYHGGAYRDVFISGGGREAHHIPANEVNGLESRDGPCISMDAKDHRKTASCGISKEAREYRKMQRELIEAGDFKAALKMDIDDILFSNKFDDAEKYNAGLHEAADYAERMGLIPDQEGLWDAPTNSQSPN
;
A
#
# COMPACT_ATOMS: atom_id res chain seq x y z
N MET A 1 -17.28 67.80 47.20
CA MET A 1 -18.38 66.95 47.72
C MET A 1 -17.77 65.57 47.93
N VAL A 2 -17.48 65.16 49.18
CA VAL A 2 -18.44 64.52 50.13
C VAL A 2 -18.93 63.22 49.52
N SER A 3 -18.86 62.03 50.11
CA SER A 3 -18.33 61.44 51.34
C SER A 3 -18.89 60.01 51.30
N PHE A 4 -18.13 59.01 51.78
CA PHE A 4 -18.66 57.85 52.53
C PHE A 4 -19.62 56.91 51.75
N ARG A 5 -19.91 55.65 52.08
CA ARG A 5 -19.39 54.56 52.93
C ARG A 5 -20.25 53.34 52.55
N HIS A 6 -19.66 52.15 52.70
CA HIS A 6 -20.28 50.92 53.26
C HIS A 6 -21.07 49.94 52.38
N GLY A 7 -20.72 48.67 52.62
CA GLY A 7 -21.56 47.47 52.47
C GLY A 7 -21.11 46.61 51.29
N SER A 8 -20.85 45.31 51.40
CA SER A 8 -20.83 44.37 52.51
C SER A 8 -20.13 43.11 51.99
N GLU A 9 -19.41 42.44 52.89
CA GLU A 9 -18.89 41.08 52.79
C GLU A 9 -19.93 40.09 52.22
N VAL A 10 -19.51 39.19 51.32
CA VAL A 10 -19.71 37.74 51.49
C VAL A 10 -18.71 36.91 50.68
N ARG A 11 -18.09 36.01 51.44
CA ARG A 11 -17.08 35.00 51.12
C ARG A 11 -17.60 33.97 50.12
N GLY A 12 -16.73 33.56 49.20
CA GLY A 12 -16.86 32.33 48.42
C GLY A 12 -15.48 31.71 48.23
N ARG A 13 -15.12 30.79 49.13
CA ARG A 13 -13.89 30.01 49.10
C ARG A 13 -13.80 29.22 47.81
N ASN A 14 -12.66 29.27 47.13
CA ASN A 14 -12.12 28.06 46.52
C ASN A 14 -10.61 28.07 46.70
N GLU A 15 -10.16 27.22 47.60
CA GLU A 15 -8.76 26.99 47.91
C GLU A 15 -8.16 26.19 46.76
N VAL A 16 -7.15 26.74 46.09
CA VAL A 16 -6.20 25.91 45.32
C VAL A 16 -4.82 26.31 45.77
N ALA A 17 -4.31 25.51 46.69
CA ALA A 17 -3.00 25.64 47.29
C ALA A 17 -1.90 25.41 46.24
N GLY A 18 -0.88 26.25 46.31
CA GLY A 18 0.51 25.81 46.38
C GLY A 18 1.09 25.16 45.12
N ALA A 19 1.71 26.00 44.30
CA ALA A 19 2.87 25.60 43.52
C ALA A 19 3.96 25.04 44.43
N ARG A 20 4.48 23.86 44.11
CA ARG A 20 5.86 23.47 44.46
C ARG A 20 6.36 22.43 43.46
N GLU A 21 7.35 22.84 42.68
CA GLU A 21 8.22 21.95 41.95
C GLU A 21 8.99 21.06 42.93
N GLU A 22 9.00 19.75 42.68
CA GLU A 22 10.00 18.85 43.24
C GLU A 22 10.51 17.91 42.15
N SER A 23 11.72 18.23 41.66
CA SER A 23 12.61 17.32 40.96
C SER A 23 13.01 16.17 41.91
N GLY A 24 12.57 14.94 41.61
CA GLY A 24 12.92 13.73 42.37
C GLY A 24 13.15 12.53 41.46
N SER A 25 14.43 12.32 41.13
CA SER A 25 15.09 11.17 40.47
C SER A 25 14.26 10.16 39.65
N PHE A 26 14.40 10.23 38.32
CA PHE A 26 14.21 9.09 37.43
C PHE A 26 15.32 8.05 37.68
N ASN A 27 14.97 6.88 38.22
CA ASN A 27 15.88 5.74 38.40
C ASN A 27 15.66 4.73 37.25
N PRO A 28 16.52 4.67 36.23
CA PRO A 28 16.31 3.80 35.07
C PRO A 28 16.53 2.31 35.35
N ASP A 29 17.11 1.96 36.51
CA ASP A 29 17.46 0.57 36.87
C ASP A 29 16.43 -0.12 37.81
N ALA A 30 15.27 0.51 38.05
CA ALA A 30 14.19 -0.12 38.79
C ALA A 30 13.56 -1.24 37.94
N ARG A 31 14.17 -2.43 37.98
CA ARG A 31 13.64 -3.67 37.40
C ARG A 31 12.27 -3.97 38.01
N ILE A 32 11.20 -3.68 37.27
CA ILE A 32 9.86 -4.18 37.55
C ILE A 32 9.93 -5.71 37.47
N GLY A 33 9.83 -6.37 38.62
CA GLY A 33 9.73 -7.82 38.72
C GLY A 33 8.43 -8.29 38.08
N ARG A 34 8.50 -8.86 36.88
CA ARG A 34 7.40 -9.66 36.32
C ARG A 34 7.44 -11.04 36.98
N SER A 35 6.46 -11.28 37.85
CA SER A 35 6.02 -12.61 38.25
C SER A 35 5.67 -13.42 36.99
N SER A 36 6.25 -14.60 36.89
CA SER A 36 6.04 -15.59 35.83
C SER A 36 4.55 -15.87 35.63
N VAL A 37 4.01 -15.44 34.50
CA VAL A 37 2.74 -15.96 33.96
C VAL A 37 3.13 -16.78 32.75
N GLU A 38 2.83 -18.07 32.84
CA GLU A 38 3.07 -19.07 31.81
C GLU A 38 2.28 -18.69 30.55
N VAL A 39 3.00 -18.49 29.44
CA VAL A 39 2.41 -18.15 28.14
C VAL A 39 2.17 -19.46 27.40
N SER A 40 0.90 -19.86 27.29
CA SER A 40 0.44 -20.88 26.38
C SER A 40 0.63 -20.43 24.92
N GLU A 41 1.08 -21.37 24.10
CA GLU A 41 1.46 -21.27 22.69
C GLU A 41 0.49 -20.46 21.82
N GLY A 42 1.04 -19.61 20.94
CA GLY A 42 0.26 -19.00 19.85
C GLY A 42 0.67 -17.62 19.33
N ALA A 43 1.73 -16.99 19.84
CA ALA A 43 2.20 -15.71 19.32
C ALA A 43 3.41 -15.93 18.39
N SER A 44 3.14 -15.97 17.07
CA SER A 44 4.16 -15.85 16.02
C SER A 44 5.11 -14.69 16.35
N ALA A 45 6.40 -14.99 16.38
CA ALA A 45 7.47 -14.10 16.79
C ALA A 45 7.39 -12.74 16.07
N PHE A 46 7.26 -11.67 16.84
CA PHE A 46 7.54 -10.33 16.36
C PHE A 46 9.04 -10.22 16.08
N SER A 47 9.42 -10.54 14.84
CA SER A 47 10.77 -10.31 14.32
C SER A 47 10.87 -8.86 13.84
N PRO A 48 11.54 -7.95 14.58
CA PRO A 48 11.68 -6.55 14.19
C PRO A 48 12.49 -6.34 12.89
N ASP A 49 13.13 -7.41 12.38
CA ASP A 49 13.91 -7.41 11.14
C ASP A 49 13.10 -7.81 9.90
N LYS A 50 11.92 -8.40 10.07
CA LYS A 50 10.93 -8.46 8.98
C LYS A 50 10.18 -7.14 8.98
N ARG A 51 10.82 -6.07 8.47
CA ARG A 51 10.03 -5.02 7.82
C ARG A 51 9.23 -5.76 6.75
N VAL A 52 7.91 -5.89 6.93
CA VAL A 52 7.03 -6.30 5.84
C VAL A 52 7.29 -5.26 4.77
N GLU A 53 8.06 -5.65 3.77
CA GLU A 53 8.36 -4.79 2.64
C GLU A 53 7.06 -4.64 1.87
N VAL A 54 6.29 -3.60 2.22
CA VAL A 54 5.01 -3.32 1.58
C VAL A 54 5.32 -2.82 0.17
N TYR A 55 4.80 -3.54 -0.82
CA TYR A 55 4.80 -3.10 -2.21
C TYR A 55 3.58 -2.21 -2.42
N HIS A 56 3.79 -1.08 -3.08
CA HIS A 56 2.79 -0.04 -3.33
C HIS A 56 2.49 0.09 -4.81
N GLY A 57 1.33 0.64 -5.15
CA GLY A 57 0.88 0.89 -6.51
C GLY A 57 0.27 2.28 -6.68
N GLY A 58 -0.24 2.56 -7.89
CA GLY A 58 -0.80 3.86 -8.26
C GLY A 58 -0.16 4.43 -9.51
N ALA A 59 -0.05 5.76 -9.62
CA ALA A 59 0.59 6.38 -10.78
C ALA A 59 2.10 6.12 -10.79
N TYR A 60 2.69 5.90 -11.97
CA TYR A 60 4.14 5.68 -12.12
C TYR A 60 5.00 6.70 -11.36
N ARG A 61 4.62 7.98 -11.39
CA ARG A 61 5.34 9.06 -10.68
C ARG A 61 5.44 8.87 -9.16
N ASP A 62 4.46 8.21 -8.56
CA ASP A 62 4.33 8.02 -7.11
C ASP A 62 4.96 6.67 -6.69
N VAL A 63 4.95 5.69 -7.60
CA VAL A 63 5.49 4.33 -7.40
C VAL A 63 6.98 4.23 -7.72
N PHE A 64 7.49 5.06 -8.63
CA PHE A 64 8.89 5.04 -9.04
C PHE A 64 9.81 5.51 -7.91
N ILE A 65 10.54 4.58 -7.31
CA ILE A 65 11.56 4.85 -6.29
C ILE A 65 12.94 4.61 -6.92
N SER A 66 13.73 5.68 -7.04
CA SER A 66 15.11 5.57 -7.55
C SER A 66 16.04 5.01 -6.47
N GLY A 67 16.65 3.85 -6.74
CA GLY A 67 17.60 3.20 -5.84
C GLY A 67 16.90 2.32 -4.80
N GLY A 68 17.38 1.08 -4.64
CA GLY A 68 16.79 0.09 -3.72
C GLY A 68 16.46 -1.27 -4.33
N GLY A 69 16.82 -1.52 -5.60
CA GLY A 69 16.60 -2.82 -6.25
C GLY A 69 15.13 -3.11 -6.64
N ARG A 70 14.26 -2.10 -6.48
CA ARG A 70 12.86 -2.12 -6.88
C ARG A 70 12.66 -1.37 -8.20
N GLU A 71 11.71 -1.84 -8.98
CA GLU A 71 11.34 -1.28 -10.27
C GLU A 71 9.82 -1.04 -10.29
N ALA A 72 9.39 0.02 -10.96
CA ALA A 72 7.98 0.30 -11.18
C ALA A 72 7.53 -0.41 -12.46
N HIS A 73 6.58 -1.34 -12.33
CA HIS A 73 6.01 -2.08 -13.44
C HIS A 73 4.66 -1.49 -13.84
N HIS A 74 4.52 -1.11 -15.10
CA HIS A 74 3.27 -0.61 -15.66
C HIS A 74 2.28 -1.73 -15.91
N ILE A 75 1.05 -1.55 -15.43
CA ILE A 75 -0.06 -2.49 -15.59
C ILE A 75 -1.33 -1.72 -15.96
N PRO A 76 -1.75 -1.62 -17.25
CA PRO A 76 -1.15 -2.18 -18.47
C PRO A 76 0.15 -1.53 -18.92
N ALA A 77 0.89 -2.24 -19.79
CA ALA A 77 2.20 -1.81 -20.27
C ALA A 77 2.18 -0.42 -20.94
N ASN A 78 3.15 0.44 -20.57
CA ASN A 78 3.26 1.83 -21.03
C ASN A 78 3.24 2.00 -22.56
N GLU A 79 3.81 1.06 -23.30
CA GLU A 79 3.86 1.12 -24.77
C GLU A 79 2.48 1.02 -25.43
N VAL A 80 1.51 0.41 -24.74
CA VAL A 80 0.20 0.06 -25.31
C VAL A 80 -0.98 0.66 -24.55
N ASN A 81 -0.75 1.22 -23.37
CA ASN A 81 -1.83 1.73 -22.54
C ASN A 81 -2.44 3.05 -23.03
N GLY A 82 -1.80 3.73 -23.99
CA GLY A 82 -2.31 4.98 -24.58
C GLY A 82 -2.30 6.18 -23.63
N LEU A 83 -1.73 6.04 -22.44
CA LEU A 83 -1.61 7.08 -21.44
C LEU A 83 -0.25 7.77 -21.53
N GLU A 84 -0.14 8.99 -20.99
CA GLU A 84 1.17 9.57 -20.76
C GLU A 84 1.97 8.66 -19.82
N SER A 85 3.26 8.46 -20.11
CA SER A 85 4.09 7.47 -19.41
C SER A 85 4.22 7.66 -17.90
N ARG A 86 3.78 8.80 -17.37
CA ARG A 86 3.79 9.09 -15.93
C ARG A 86 2.44 8.88 -15.24
N ASP A 87 1.37 8.76 -16.02
CA ASP A 87 -0.01 8.67 -15.52
C ASP A 87 -0.58 7.25 -15.64
N GLY A 88 0.18 6.31 -16.20
CA GLY A 88 -0.21 4.91 -16.24
C GLY A 88 -0.22 4.26 -14.85
N PRO A 89 -1.19 3.37 -14.57
CA PRO A 89 -1.18 2.52 -13.37
C PRO A 89 0.07 1.65 -13.32
N CYS A 90 0.64 1.55 -12.12
CA CYS A 90 1.90 0.87 -11.83
C CYS A 90 1.90 0.19 -10.47
N ILE A 91 2.77 -0.81 -10.33
CA ILE A 91 3.13 -1.41 -9.05
C ILE A 91 4.63 -1.37 -8.83
N SER A 92 5.05 -1.25 -7.58
CA SER A 92 6.43 -1.47 -7.17
C SER A 92 6.67 -2.97 -7.10
N MET A 93 7.75 -3.45 -7.71
CA MET A 93 8.14 -4.85 -7.61
C MET A 93 9.66 -5.04 -7.60
N ASP A 94 10.13 -6.20 -7.16
CA ASP A 94 11.56 -6.50 -7.18
C ASP A 94 12.06 -6.55 -8.63
N ALA A 95 13.25 -6.01 -8.91
CA ALA A 95 13.83 -6.04 -10.27
C ALA A 95 13.98 -7.47 -10.84
N LYS A 96 14.14 -8.47 -9.97
CA LYS A 96 14.19 -9.88 -10.38
C LYS A 96 12.84 -10.40 -10.85
N ASP A 97 11.78 -9.99 -10.18
CA ASP A 97 10.41 -10.40 -10.46
C ASP A 97 9.83 -9.60 -11.63
N HIS A 98 10.20 -8.32 -11.76
CA HIS A 98 9.88 -7.50 -12.93
C HIS A 98 10.30 -8.16 -14.24
N ARG A 99 11.47 -8.80 -14.29
CA ARG A 99 11.93 -9.51 -15.48
C ARG A 99 11.15 -10.79 -15.80
N LYS A 100 10.34 -11.29 -14.87
CA LYS A 100 9.51 -12.50 -15.06
C LYS A 100 8.10 -12.17 -15.55
N THR A 101 7.64 -10.93 -15.42
CA THR A 101 6.29 -10.56 -15.88
C THR A 101 6.18 -10.74 -17.40
N ALA A 102 5.00 -11.17 -17.85
CA ALA A 102 4.78 -11.52 -19.26
C ALA A 102 4.96 -10.34 -20.21
N SER A 103 4.69 -9.12 -19.76
CA SER A 103 4.85 -7.90 -20.56
C SER A 103 6.32 -7.42 -20.65
N CYS A 104 7.22 -7.92 -19.79
CA CYS A 104 8.62 -7.49 -19.72
C CYS A 104 9.53 -8.23 -20.72
N GLY A 105 10.39 -7.46 -21.42
CA GLY A 105 11.46 -8.00 -22.27
C GLY A 105 11.25 -7.80 -23.78
N ILE A 106 11.95 -8.59 -24.60
CA ILE A 106 11.92 -8.50 -26.08
C ILE A 106 11.40 -9.81 -26.70
N SER A 107 11.08 -10.81 -25.87
CA SER A 107 10.64 -12.14 -26.34
C SER A 107 9.38 -12.06 -27.19
N LYS A 108 9.16 -13.11 -27.99
CA LYS A 108 7.96 -13.19 -28.82
C LYS A 108 6.69 -13.19 -27.96
N GLU A 109 6.69 -13.92 -26.84
CA GLU A 109 5.54 -13.93 -25.92
C GLU A 109 5.27 -12.53 -25.36
N ALA A 110 6.31 -11.77 -24.97
CA ALA A 110 6.12 -10.44 -24.43
C ALA A 110 5.56 -9.42 -25.44
N ARG A 111 5.85 -9.62 -26.73
CA ARG A 111 5.27 -8.82 -27.82
C ARG A 111 3.82 -9.21 -28.10
N GLU A 112 3.51 -10.51 -28.08
CA GLU A 112 2.15 -11.01 -28.23
C GLU A 112 1.28 -10.57 -27.05
N TYR A 113 1.82 -10.60 -25.83
CA TYR A 113 1.16 -10.10 -24.62
C TYR A 113 0.80 -8.62 -24.73
N ARG A 114 1.75 -7.77 -25.13
CA ARG A 114 1.49 -6.35 -25.40
C ARG A 114 0.50 -6.14 -26.54
N LYS A 115 0.50 -7.00 -27.57
CA LYS A 115 -0.48 -6.93 -28.66
C LYS A 115 -1.90 -7.24 -28.15
N MET A 116 -2.06 -8.24 -27.29
CA MET A 116 -3.35 -8.54 -26.65
C MET A 116 -3.84 -7.38 -25.79
N GLN A 117 -2.96 -6.79 -24.96
CA GLN A 117 -3.28 -5.59 -24.19
C GLN A 117 -3.74 -4.43 -25.08
N ARG A 118 -3.04 -4.19 -26.20
CA ARG A 118 -3.42 -3.15 -27.16
C ARG A 118 -4.80 -3.42 -27.78
N GLU A 119 -5.09 -4.65 -28.20
CA GLU A 119 -6.38 -5.01 -28.81
C GLU A 119 -7.54 -4.81 -27.83
N LEU A 120 -7.35 -5.15 -26.55
CA LEU A 120 -8.34 -4.89 -25.50
C LEU A 120 -8.57 -3.39 -25.26
N ILE A 121 -7.49 -2.61 -25.18
CA ILE A 121 -7.57 -1.16 -24.95
C ILE A 121 -8.19 -0.44 -26.17
N GLU A 122 -7.85 -0.84 -27.39
CA GLU A 122 -8.48 -0.34 -28.63
C GLU A 122 -9.96 -0.70 -28.71
N ALA A 123 -10.37 -1.84 -28.15
CA ALA A 123 -11.77 -2.23 -28.00
C ALA A 123 -12.50 -1.48 -26.85
N GLY A 124 -11.81 -0.65 -26.08
CA GLY A 124 -12.35 0.07 -24.93
C GLY A 124 -12.39 -0.75 -23.63
N ASP A 125 -11.75 -1.92 -23.61
CA ASP A 125 -11.71 -2.83 -22.46
C ASP A 125 -10.37 -2.74 -21.71
N PHE A 126 -10.10 -1.56 -21.15
CA PHE A 126 -8.91 -1.34 -20.32
C PHE A 126 -8.91 -2.24 -19.08
N LYS A 127 -10.11 -2.58 -18.57
CA LYS A 127 -10.30 -3.47 -17.42
C LYS A 127 -9.76 -4.87 -17.69
N ALA A 128 -10.08 -5.45 -18.85
CA ALA A 128 -9.51 -6.74 -19.25
C ALA A 128 -7.98 -6.67 -19.39
N ALA A 129 -7.44 -5.59 -19.96
CA ALA A 129 -5.99 -5.43 -20.08
C ALA A 129 -5.29 -5.34 -18.70
N LEU A 130 -5.89 -4.64 -17.74
CA LEU A 130 -5.42 -4.58 -16.35
C LEU A 130 -5.53 -5.93 -15.65
N LYS A 131 -6.65 -6.64 -15.87
CA LYS A 131 -6.87 -7.99 -15.32
C LYS A 131 -5.80 -8.96 -15.79
N MET A 132 -5.42 -8.90 -17.07
CA MET A 132 -4.38 -9.76 -17.62
C MET A 132 -3.06 -9.65 -16.82
N ASP A 133 -2.64 -8.44 -16.45
CA ASP A 133 -1.41 -8.26 -15.66
C ASP A 133 -1.58 -8.73 -14.22
N ILE A 134 -2.73 -8.45 -13.59
CA ILE A 134 -3.06 -8.96 -12.25
C ILE A 134 -3.00 -10.48 -12.24
N ASP A 135 -3.57 -11.12 -13.27
CA ASP A 135 -3.57 -12.57 -13.41
C ASP A 135 -2.16 -13.12 -13.63
N ASP A 136 -1.34 -12.45 -14.45
CA ASP A 136 0.07 -12.82 -14.63
C ASP A 136 0.86 -12.68 -13.32
N ILE A 137 0.54 -11.73 -12.46
CA ILE A 137 1.26 -11.56 -11.19
C ILE A 137 0.79 -12.56 -10.14
N LEU A 138 -0.52 -12.80 -10.02
CA LEU A 138 -1.09 -13.62 -8.96
C LEU A 138 -1.17 -15.12 -9.29
N PHE A 139 -1.43 -15.48 -10.55
CA PHE A 139 -1.75 -16.85 -10.94
C PHE A 139 -0.72 -17.52 -11.85
N SER A 140 0.31 -16.80 -12.30
CA SER A 140 1.33 -17.39 -13.19
C SER A 140 2.29 -18.37 -12.51
N ASN A 141 2.27 -18.47 -11.18
CA ASN A 141 3.19 -19.28 -10.38
C ASN A 141 4.69 -18.96 -10.63
N LYS A 142 5.00 -17.80 -11.22
CA LYS A 142 6.37 -17.33 -11.52
C LYS A 142 7.09 -16.74 -10.30
N PHE A 143 6.32 -16.44 -9.26
CA PHE A 143 6.75 -15.75 -8.05
C PHE A 143 6.63 -16.70 -6.87
N ASP A 144 7.66 -16.75 -6.03
CA ASP A 144 7.67 -17.61 -4.83
C ASP A 144 6.63 -17.14 -3.80
N ASP A 145 6.32 -15.84 -3.80
CA ASP A 145 5.30 -15.19 -2.98
C ASP A 145 4.65 -14.09 -3.84
N ALA A 146 3.57 -14.43 -4.53
CA ALA A 146 2.82 -13.49 -5.37
C ALA A 146 1.94 -12.54 -4.53
N GLU A 147 1.48 -13.02 -3.37
CA GLU A 147 0.59 -12.27 -2.46
C GLU A 147 1.26 -11.01 -1.90
N LYS A 148 2.60 -10.98 -1.84
CA LYS A 148 3.34 -9.77 -1.47
C LYS A 148 3.00 -8.55 -2.34
N TYR A 149 2.56 -8.76 -3.58
CA TYR A 149 2.17 -7.69 -4.50
C TYR A 149 0.70 -7.26 -4.40
N ASN A 150 -0.14 -7.98 -3.63
CA ASN A 150 -1.58 -7.71 -3.53
C ASN A 150 -1.88 -6.25 -3.19
N ALA A 151 -1.20 -5.69 -2.18
CA ALA A 151 -1.41 -4.30 -1.76
C ALA A 151 -1.14 -3.32 -2.92
N GLY A 152 -0.03 -3.50 -3.66
CA GLY A 152 0.29 -2.67 -4.81
C GLY A 152 -0.70 -2.84 -5.96
N LEU A 153 -1.15 -4.07 -6.24
CA LEU A 153 -2.16 -4.33 -7.26
C LEU A 153 -3.49 -3.63 -6.94
N HIS A 154 -3.94 -3.71 -5.69
CA HIS A 154 -5.14 -3.01 -5.24
C HIS A 154 -4.99 -1.49 -5.39
N GLU A 155 -3.88 -0.91 -4.95
CA GLU A 155 -3.62 0.53 -5.09
C GLU A 155 -3.58 0.98 -6.57
N ALA A 156 -3.05 0.15 -7.47
CA ALA A 156 -3.04 0.42 -8.90
C ALA A 156 -4.45 0.32 -9.53
N ALA A 157 -5.25 -0.65 -9.10
CA ALA A 157 -6.65 -0.80 -9.53
C ALA A 157 -7.52 0.36 -9.02
N ASP A 158 -7.35 0.79 -7.77
CA ASP A 158 -8.02 1.94 -7.18
C ASP A 158 -7.71 3.22 -7.96
N TYR A 159 -6.44 3.37 -8.35
CA TYR A 159 -6.01 4.47 -9.20
C TYR A 159 -6.67 4.41 -10.59
N ALA A 160 -6.73 3.23 -11.22
CA ALA A 160 -7.35 3.07 -12.52
C ALA A 160 -8.85 3.41 -12.51
N GLU A 161 -9.58 3.00 -11.46
CA GLU A 161 -10.99 3.34 -11.26
C GLU A 161 -11.16 4.85 -11.04
N ARG A 162 -10.36 5.45 -10.15
CA ARG A 162 -10.43 6.89 -9.85
C ARG A 162 -10.13 7.78 -11.07
N MET A 163 -9.30 7.29 -11.99
CA MET A 163 -8.99 7.97 -13.25
C MET A 163 -10.05 7.73 -14.33
N GLY A 164 -11.05 6.88 -14.07
CA GLY A 164 -12.08 6.51 -15.04
C GLY A 164 -11.58 5.62 -16.17
N LEU A 165 -10.45 4.93 -15.97
CA LEU A 165 -9.90 3.97 -16.94
C LEU A 165 -10.70 2.67 -16.92
N ILE A 166 -11.20 2.30 -15.75
CA ILE A 166 -12.13 1.18 -15.56
C ILE A 166 -13.41 1.71 -14.88
N PRO A 167 -14.57 1.11 -15.17
CA PRO A 167 -15.84 1.51 -14.54
C PRO A 167 -15.94 1.07 -13.07
N ASP A 168 -15.31 -0.06 -12.72
CA ASP A 168 -15.34 -0.71 -11.41
C ASP A 168 -14.26 -1.82 -11.34
N GLN A 169 -14.03 -2.36 -10.15
CA GLN A 169 -13.12 -3.48 -9.90
C GLN A 169 -13.78 -4.87 -9.93
N GLU A 170 -15.04 -4.97 -10.35
CA GLU A 170 -15.79 -6.23 -10.28
C GLU A 170 -15.14 -7.32 -11.15
N GLY A 171 -14.89 -8.50 -10.59
CA GLY A 171 -14.28 -9.61 -11.32
C GLY A 171 -12.82 -9.40 -11.72
N LEU A 172 -12.16 -8.32 -11.30
CA LEU A 172 -10.73 -8.09 -11.53
C LEU A 172 -9.86 -9.09 -10.75
N TRP A 173 -10.36 -9.53 -9.59
CA TRP A 173 -9.71 -10.43 -8.65
C TRP A 173 -10.14 -11.90 -8.80
N ASP A 174 -11.06 -12.17 -9.72
CA ASP A 174 -11.53 -13.54 -9.97
C ASP A 174 -10.42 -14.34 -10.63
N ALA A 175 -10.16 -15.55 -10.11
CA ALA A 175 -9.21 -16.46 -10.73
C ALA A 175 -9.57 -16.67 -12.21
N PRO A 176 -8.59 -16.72 -13.13
CA PRO A 176 -8.86 -16.92 -14.54
C PRO A 176 -9.65 -18.22 -14.71
N THR A 177 -10.90 -18.12 -15.15
CA THR A 177 -11.68 -19.30 -15.48
C THR A 177 -11.00 -19.99 -16.65
N ASN A 178 -10.77 -21.30 -16.56
CA ASN A 178 -10.01 -22.13 -17.50
C ASN A 178 -10.67 -22.28 -18.90
N SER A 179 -11.25 -21.22 -19.45
CA SER A 179 -11.99 -21.20 -20.70
C SER A 179 -11.35 -20.35 -21.79
N GLN A 180 -10.23 -19.67 -21.54
CA GLN A 180 -9.51 -18.88 -22.56
C GLN A 180 -7.99 -19.01 -22.40
N SER A 181 -7.47 -20.24 -22.55
CA SER A 181 -6.10 -20.39 -23.02
C SER A 181 -6.11 -20.15 -24.54
N PRO A 182 -5.32 -19.22 -25.10
CA PRO A 182 -5.10 -19.23 -26.54
C PRO A 182 -4.35 -20.54 -26.89
N ASN A 183 -4.96 -21.33 -27.78
CA ASN A 183 -4.33 -22.48 -28.45
C ASN A 183 -3.11 -22.05 -29.25
#